data_AF-A0A6S7K5M0-F1
#
_entry.id   AF-A0A6S7K5M0-F1
#
_cell.length_a   1.000
_cell.length_b   1.000
_cell.length_c   1.000
_cell.angle_alpha   90.00
_cell.angle_beta   90.00
_cell.angle_gamma   90.00
#
_symmetry.space_group_name_H-M   'P 1'
#
loop_
_entity.id
_entity.type
_entity.pdbx_description
1 polymer ?
#
loop_
_entity_poly.entity_id
_entity_poly.type
_entity_poly.pdbx_seq_one_letter_code
_entity_poly.pdbx_strand_id
1 'polypeptide(L)'
;MHINQRNNKSDNQHIALKAFFVLLAVGLQKPGPKSKTKDHKDNLKKRLASWKSGEIDKLLHEGRVIQSRIGKGRKSEPQNKAKIFAKLVMEGQINSAMRFLNDDNSGGILSLTDDVMQRLLEKHPEAQPAKSRVGLRGPVQDIPE
;
A
#
# COMPACT_ATOMS: atom_id res chain seq x y z
N MET A 1 -16.22 15.11 -16.36
CA MET A 1 -16.51 14.42 -15.07
C MET A 1 -16.52 15.49 -13.98
N HIS A 2 -17.70 15.98 -13.58
CA HIS A 2 -17.87 17.14 -12.69
C HIS A 2 -17.71 16.75 -11.23
N ILE A 3 -16.51 16.91 -10.67
CA ILE A 3 -16.21 16.65 -9.25
C ILE A 3 -17.05 17.58 -8.34
N ASN A 4 -17.37 18.79 -8.81
CA ASN A 4 -18.15 19.79 -8.08
C ASN A 4 -19.64 19.44 -7.92
N GLN A 5 -20.21 18.55 -8.74
CA GLN A 5 -21.62 18.14 -8.59
C GLN A 5 -21.84 17.15 -7.42
N ARG A 6 -20.78 16.46 -6.98
CA ARG A 6 -20.84 15.61 -5.77
C ARG A 6 -20.60 16.39 -4.48
N ASN A 7 -20.34 17.69 -4.60
CA ASN A 7 -19.99 18.60 -3.52
C ASN A 7 -21.22 19.39 -3.05
N ASN A 8 -22.29 18.70 -2.64
CA ASN A 8 -23.32 19.34 -1.83
C ASN A 8 -22.77 19.46 -0.40
N LYS A 9 -22.88 20.65 0.20
CA LYS A 9 -22.43 21.05 1.54
C LYS A 9 -23.15 20.28 2.69
N SER A 10 -23.31 18.97 2.55
CA SER A 10 -23.88 18.11 3.58
C SER A 10 -22.81 17.80 4.63
N ASP A 11 -23.22 17.70 5.89
CA ASP A 11 -22.32 17.35 7.00
C ASP A 11 -21.55 16.04 6.75
N ASN A 12 -22.09 15.15 5.91
CA ASN A 12 -21.52 13.83 5.60
C ASN A 12 -20.53 13.82 4.42
N GLN A 13 -20.18 14.98 3.85
CA GLN A 13 -19.29 15.06 2.69
C GLN A 13 -17.94 14.36 2.92
N HIS A 14 -17.33 14.57 4.08
CA HIS A 14 -16.05 13.98 4.43
C HIS A 14 -16.12 12.44 4.51
N ILE A 15 -17.26 11.90 4.93
CA ILE A 15 -17.53 10.46 4.97
C ILE A 15 -17.73 9.92 3.56
N ALA A 16 -18.57 10.60 2.76
CA ALA A 16 -18.84 10.20 1.38
C ALA A 16 -17.56 10.16 0.53
N LEU A 17 -16.67 11.16 0.70
CA LEU A 17 -15.41 11.22 -0.01
C LEU A 17 -14.47 10.07 0.40
N LYS A 18 -14.36 9.78 1.71
CA LYS A 18 -13.59 8.63 2.21
C LYS A 18 -14.16 7.31 1.68
N ALA A 19 -15.47 7.13 1.74
CA ALA A 19 -16.14 5.93 1.23
C ALA A 19 -15.91 5.74 -0.27
N PHE A 20 -15.91 6.83 -1.05
CA PHE A 20 -15.59 6.78 -2.47
C PHE A 20 -14.17 6.28 -2.73
N PHE A 21 -13.17 6.79 -2.01
CA PHE A 21 -11.79 6.30 -2.14
C PHE A 21 -11.65 4.83 -1.71
N VAL A 22 -12.32 4.43 -0.64
CA VAL A 22 -12.36 3.02 -0.21
C VAL A 22 -12.97 2.14 -1.31
N LEU A 23 -14.10 2.55 -1.90
CA LEU A 23 -14.74 1.84 -3.01
C LEU A 23 -13.80 1.68 -4.20
N LEU A 24 -13.09 2.74 -4.59
CA LEU A 24 -12.11 2.64 -5.68
C LEU A 24 -10.99 1.66 -5.33
N ALA A 25 -10.45 1.74 -4.10
CA ALA A 25 -9.36 0.89 -3.66
C ALA A 25 -9.76 -0.59 -3.61
N VAL A 26 -10.92 -0.93 -3.03
CA VAL A 26 -11.37 -2.33 -2.91
C VAL A 26 -11.96 -2.85 -4.22
N GLY A 27 -12.70 -2.02 -4.95
CA GLY A 27 -13.38 -2.41 -6.19
C GLY A 27 -12.41 -2.71 -7.32
N LEU A 28 -11.37 -1.88 -7.48
CA LEU A 28 -10.42 -1.95 -8.61
C LEU A 28 -9.14 -2.74 -8.30
N GLN A 29 -9.03 -3.34 -7.13
CA GLN A 29 -7.84 -4.12 -6.77
C GLN A 29 -7.66 -5.34 -7.70
N LYS A 30 -6.46 -5.54 -8.25
CA LYS A 30 -6.17 -6.68 -9.12
C LYS A 30 -6.39 -8.02 -8.35
N PRO A 31 -7.26 -8.94 -8.83
CA PRO A 31 -7.57 -10.18 -8.08
C PRO A 31 -6.38 -11.12 -7.89
N GLY A 32 -5.42 -11.09 -8.81
CA GLY A 32 -4.21 -11.90 -8.74
C GLY A 32 -3.26 -11.65 -9.90
N PRO A 33 -1.98 -12.05 -9.81
CA PRO A 33 -0.94 -11.68 -10.77
C PRO A 33 -1.24 -12.14 -12.21
N LYS A 34 -1.82 -13.35 -12.36
CA LYS A 34 -2.15 -13.99 -13.64
C LYS A 34 -3.63 -13.87 -14.06
N SER A 35 -4.41 -13.02 -13.38
CA SER A 35 -5.84 -12.83 -13.68
C SER A 35 -6.05 -12.19 -15.06
N LYS A 36 -7.07 -12.67 -15.80
CA LYS A 36 -7.44 -12.18 -17.14
C LYS A 36 -8.57 -11.15 -17.07
N THR A 37 -8.82 -10.45 -18.17
CA THR A 37 -9.87 -9.42 -18.29
C THR A 37 -11.27 -9.94 -17.89
N LYS A 38 -11.60 -11.19 -18.20
CA LYS A 38 -12.86 -11.81 -17.77
C LYS A 38 -12.95 -11.88 -16.24
N ASP A 39 -11.89 -12.36 -15.59
CA ASP A 39 -11.81 -12.45 -14.13
C ASP A 39 -11.93 -11.06 -13.48
N HIS A 40 -11.38 -10.02 -14.12
CA HIS A 40 -11.48 -8.64 -13.61
C HIS A 40 -12.92 -8.15 -13.63
N LYS A 41 -13.64 -8.38 -14.74
CA LYS A 41 -15.06 -8.01 -14.88
C LYS A 41 -15.93 -8.75 -13.87
N ASP A 42 -15.71 -10.06 -13.72
CA ASP A 42 -16.50 -10.90 -12.81
C ASP A 42 -16.25 -10.52 -11.34
N ASN A 43 -15.00 -10.27 -10.95
CA ASN A 43 -14.67 -9.81 -9.60
C ASN A 43 -15.23 -8.41 -9.33
N LEU A 44 -15.09 -7.47 -10.27
CA LEU A 44 -15.66 -6.13 -10.10
C LEU A 44 -17.17 -6.18 -9.91
N LYS A 45 -17.88 -7.01 -10.68
CA LYS A 45 -19.33 -7.22 -10.55
C LYS A 45 -19.69 -7.74 -9.16
N LYS A 46 -18.97 -8.75 -8.66
CA LYS A 46 -19.17 -9.31 -7.30
C LYS A 46 -18.93 -8.25 -6.22
N ARG A 47 -17.82 -7.52 -6.31
CA ARG A 47 -17.46 -6.49 -5.32
C ARG A 47 -18.46 -5.33 -5.28
N LEU A 48 -18.96 -4.90 -6.44
CA LEU A 48 -20.01 -3.89 -6.52
C LEU A 48 -21.33 -4.38 -5.91
N ALA A 49 -21.65 -5.68 -6.04
CA ALA A 49 -22.82 -6.26 -5.38
C ALA A 49 -22.65 -6.25 -3.86
N SER A 50 -21.51 -6.72 -3.34
CA SER A 50 -21.19 -6.69 -1.90
C SER A 50 -21.14 -5.27 -1.33
N TRP A 51 -20.63 -4.30 -2.09
CA TRP A 51 -20.66 -2.90 -1.69
C TRP A 51 -22.09 -2.38 -1.54
N LYS A 52 -22.97 -2.73 -2.50
CA LYS A 52 -24.40 -2.33 -2.46
C LYS A 52 -25.16 -3.01 -1.32
N SER A 53 -24.82 -4.25 -0.96
CA SER A 53 -25.42 -4.95 0.19
C SER A 53 -24.83 -4.53 1.54
N GLY A 54 -23.82 -3.66 1.56
CA GLY A 54 -23.18 -3.19 2.79
C GLY A 54 -22.21 -4.19 3.41
N GLU A 55 -21.80 -5.23 2.67
CA GLU A 55 -20.87 -6.27 3.12
C GLU A 55 -19.40 -5.80 3.06
N ILE A 56 -19.10 -4.69 3.73
CA ILE A 56 -17.79 -4.03 3.69
C ILE A 56 -16.70 -4.92 4.30
N ASP A 57 -17.00 -5.68 5.34
CA ASP A 57 -16.04 -6.59 5.98
C ASP A 57 -15.49 -7.65 5.01
N LYS A 58 -16.34 -8.17 4.12
CA LYS A 58 -15.93 -9.15 3.11
C LYS A 58 -14.98 -8.52 2.09
N LEU A 59 -15.26 -7.29 1.66
CA LEU A 59 -14.40 -6.54 0.74
C LEU A 59 -13.04 -6.22 1.37
N LEU A 60 -13.03 -5.82 2.64
CA LEU A 60 -11.79 -5.54 3.37
C LEU A 60 -10.99 -6.82 3.62
N HIS A 61 -11.64 -7.93 3.94
CA HIS A 61 -10.99 -9.22 4.08
C HIS A 61 -10.35 -9.67 2.77
N GLU A 62 -11.08 -9.61 1.65
CA GLU A 62 -10.54 -9.91 0.32
C GLU A 62 -9.31 -9.05 0.01
N GLY A 63 -9.40 -7.74 0.26
CA GLY A 63 -8.30 -6.81 0.01
C GLY A 63 -7.04 -7.14 0.82
N ARG A 64 -7.21 -7.49 2.10
CA ARG A 64 -6.10 -7.94 2.97
C ARG A 64 -5.46 -9.23 2.46
N VAL A 65 -6.25 -10.20 2.00
CA VAL A 65 -5.74 -11.46 1.44
C VAL A 65 -4.95 -11.22 0.15
N ILE A 66 -5.40 -10.28 -0.69
CA ILE A 66 -4.64 -9.92 -1.90
C ILE A 66 -3.34 -9.21 -1.50
N GLN A 67 -3.40 -8.24 -0.58
CA GLN A 67 -2.23 -7.51 -0.11
C GLN A 67 -1.20 -8.43 0.57
N SER A 68 -1.61 -9.44 1.34
CA SER A 68 -0.67 -10.38 1.98
C SER A 68 0.17 -11.18 0.97
N ARG A 69 -0.30 -11.28 -0.28
CA ARG A 69 0.39 -11.93 -1.39
C ARG A 69 1.29 -10.95 -2.17
N ILE A 70 0.96 -9.65 -2.16
CA ILE A 70 1.70 -8.57 -2.81
C ILE A 70 2.78 -8.09 -1.83
N GLY A 71 3.99 -8.66 -1.92
CA GLY A 71 5.10 -8.24 -1.05
C GLY A 71 6.00 -9.38 -0.59
N LYS A 72 5.56 -10.63 -0.72
CA LYS A 72 6.47 -11.80 -0.66
C LYS A 72 7.25 -11.95 -1.97
N GLY A 73 7.79 -10.82 -2.46
CA GLY A 73 8.84 -10.85 -3.47
C GLY A 73 9.96 -11.70 -2.90
N ARG A 74 10.44 -12.66 -3.68
CA ARG A 74 11.56 -13.53 -3.31
C ARG A 74 12.67 -12.62 -2.78
N LYS A 75 12.98 -12.67 -1.47
CA LYS A 75 14.26 -12.17 -0.99
C LYS A 75 15.28 -12.98 -1.79
N SER A 76 16.02 -12.31 -2.67
CA SER A 76 17.04 -12.98 -3.46
C SER A 76 17.97 -13.67 -2.47
N GLU A 77 18.02 -14.99 -2.55
CA GLU A 77 18.89 -15.81 -1.73
C GLU A 77 20.34 -15.31 -1.90
N PRO A 78 21.15 -15.20 -0.82
CA PRO A 78 22.48 -14.59 -0.88
C PRO A 78 23.38 -15.16 -1.99
N GLN A 79 23.20 -16.45 -2.30
CA GLN A 79 23.94 -17.17 -3.34
C GLN A 79 23.66 -16.64 -4.76
N ASN A 80 22.50 -16.02 -5.01
CA ASN A 80 22.18 -15.41 -6.30
C ASN A 80 22.83 -14.04 -6.45
N LYS A 81 23.07 -13.29 -5.35
CA LYS A 81 23.74 -11.98 -5.42
C LYS A 81 25.19 -12.11 -5.92
N ALA A 82 25.96 -13.07 -5.38
CA ALA A 82 27.34 -13.28 -5.79
C ALA A 82 27.47 -13.66 -7.28
N LYS A 83 26.57 -14.52 -7.79
CA LYS A 83 26.55 -14.91 -9.21
C LYS A 83 26.20 -13.74 -10.14
N ILE A 84 25.23 -12.91 -9.76
CA ILE A 84 24.82 -11.74 -10.54
C ILE A 84 25.94 -10.68 -10.55
N PHE A 85 26.59 -10.45 -9.41
CA PHE A 85 27.74 -9.57 -9.32
C PHE A 85 28.90 -10.06 -10.21
N ALA A 86 29.28 -11.34 -10.09
CA ALA A 86 30.34 -11.92 -10.91
C ALA A 86 30.03 -11.81 -12.41
N LYS A 87 28.78 -12.05 -12.81
CA LYS A 87 28.32 -11.87 -14.19
C LYS A 87 28.52 -10.42 -14.67
N LEU A 88 28.04 -9.43 -13.91
CA LEU A 88 28.17 -8.02 -14.26
C LEU A 88 29.63 -7.58 -14.38
N VAL A 89 30.51 -8.10 -13.52
CA VAL A 89 31.96 -7.84 -13.59
C VAL A 89 32.56 -8.47 -14.85
N MET A 90 32.24 -9.73 -15.15
CA MET A 90 32.72 -10.43 -16.34
C MET A 90 32.22 -9.79 -17.65
N GLU A 91 31.04 -9.18 -17.64
CA GLU A 91 30.48 -8.41 -18.76
C GLU A 91 31.04 -6.96 -18.84
N GLY A 92 31.95 -6.58 -17.95
CA GLY A 92 32.57 -5.24 -17.92
C GLY A 92 31.67 -4.13 -17.34
N GLN A 93 30.52 -4.47 -16.79
CA GLN A 93 29.53 -3.53 -16.24
C GLN A 93 29.83 -3.17 -14.78
N ILE A 94 31.02 -2.61 -14.52
CA ILE A 94 31.52 -2.36 -13.15
C ILE A 94 30.61 -1.43 -12.34
N ASN A 95 30.11 -0.34 -12.95
CA ASN A 95 29.21 0.60 -12.26
C ASN A 95 27.88 -0.07 -11.86
N SER A 96 27.34 -0.94 -12.72
CA SER A 96 26.13 -1.71 -12.43
C SER A 96 26.38 -2.74 -11.33
N ALA A 97 27.55 -3.39 -11.33
CA ALA A 97 27.96 -4.34 -10.29
C ALA A 97 28.09 -3.66 -8.92
N MET A 98 28.72 -2.49 -8.86
CA MET A 98 28.85 -1.70 -7.63
C MET A 98 27.48 -1.21 -7.13
N ARG A 99 26.62 -0.73 -8.04
CA ARG A 99 25.25 -0.34 -7.68
C ARG A 99 24.43 -1.52 -7.16
N PHE A 100 24.59 -2.70 -7.75
CA PHE A 100 23.90 -3.92 -7.31
C PHE A 100 24.29 -4.36 -5.89
N LEU A 101 25.54 -4.09 -5.46
CA LEU A 101 25.94 -4.27 -4.05
C LEU A 101 25.31 -3.20 -3.14
N ASN A 102 25.14 -1.98 -3.64
CA ASN A 102 24.54 -0.88 -2.90
C ASN A 102 23.01 -0.91 -2.84
N ASP A 103 22.33 -1.82 -3.55
CA ASP A 103 20.85 -1.94 -3.54
C ASP A 103 20.26 -2.37 -2.19
N ASP A 104 21.08 -2.79 -1.22
CA ASP A 104 20.65 -2.91 0.18
C ASP A 104 20.47 -1.52 0.85
N ASN A 105 21.02 -0.45 0.25
CA ASN A 105 20.93 0.95 0.69
C ASN A 105 20.25 1.89 -0.33
N SER A 106 20.12 1.52 -1.62
CA SER A 106 19.48 2.37 -2.64
C SER A 106 17.98 2.09 -2.79
N GLY A 107 17.21 2.54 -1.80
CA GLY A 107 15.77 2.68 -1.92
C GLY A 107 15.00 1.83 -0.93
N GLY A 108 14.64 2.44 0.19
CA GLY A 108 13.82 1.83 1.23
C GLY A 108 13.45 2.84 2.29
N ILE A 109 12.52 2.45 3.17
CA ILE A 109 12.27 3.17 4.42
C ILE A 109 13.50 2.92 5.30
N LEU A 110 14.18 3.98 5.72
CA LEU A 110 15.32 3.88 6.63
C LEU A 110 14.87 3.23 7.94
N SER A 111 15.66 2.32 8.48
CA SER A 111 15.38 1.70 9.78
C SER A 111 15.22 2.78 10.85
N LEU A 112 14.27 2.59 11.76
CA LEU A 112 14.01 3.47 12.90
C LEU A 112 15.11 3.34 13.97
N THR A 113 16.31 3.79 13.64
CA THR A 113 17.42 3.98 14.60
C THR A 113 17.26 5.33 15.30
N ASP A 114 17.86 5.51 16.47
CA ASP A 114 17.81 6.76 17.25
C ASP A 114 18.22 7.99 16.43
N ASP A 115 19.30 7.89 15.64
CA ASP A 115 19.76 8.95 14.72
C ASP A 115 18.69 9.34 13.68
N VAL A 116 17.90 8.36 13.24
CA VAL A 116 16.84 8.55 12.25
C VAL A 116 15.64 9.21 12.91
N MET A 117 15.30 8.79 14.12
CA MET A 117 14.25 9.39 14.92
C MET A 117 14.55 10.86 15.20
N GLN A 118 15.79 11.19 15.58
CA GLN A 118 16.22 12.57 15.81
C GLN A 118 16.06 13.42 14.56
N ARG A 119 16.52 12.95 13.40
CA ARG A 119 16.36 13.65 12.12
C ARG A 119 14.91 13.83 11.69
N LEU A 120 14.04 12.87 12.02
CA LEU A 120 12.61 12.98 11.77
C LEU A 120 12.00 14.08 12.62
N LEU A 121 12.34 14.13 13.91
CA LEU A 121 11.89 15.18 14.83
C LEU A 121 12.35 16.58 14.37
N GLU A 122 13.60 16.71 13.95
CA GLU A 122 14.15 17.99 13.44
C GLU A 122 13.43 18.49 12.18
N LYS A 123 12.92 17.59 11.33
CA LYS A 123 12.29 17.93 10.04
C LYS A 123 10.77 18.08 10.12
N HIS A 124 10.13 17.57 11.18
CA HIS A 124 8.68 17.63 11.30
C HIS A 124 8.23 18.95 11.96
N PRO A 125 7.28 19.68 11.37
CA PRO A 125 6.66 20.83 12.02
C PRO A 125 5.86 20.38 13.25
N GLU A 126 5.59 21.32 14.18
CA GLU A 126 4.80 21.05 15.38
C GLU A 126 3.45 20.40 15.05
N ALA A 127 3.06 19.42 15.87
CA ALA A 127 1.82 18.69 15.67
C ALA A 127 0.62 19.63 15.74
N GLN A 128 -0.19 19.66 14.67
CA GLN A 128 -1.43 20.43 14.68
C GLN A 128 -2.46 19.76 15.61
N PRO A 129 -3.25 20.54 16.36
CA PRO A 129 -4.26 19.99 17.26
C PRO A 129 -5.29 19.16 16.47
N ALA A 130 -5.55 17.95 16.95
CA ALA A 130 -6.46 17.02 16.29
C ALA A 130 -7.89 17.57 16.29
N LYS A 131 -8.43 17.84 15.10
CA LYS A 131 -9.85 18.20 14.94
C LYS A 131 -10.69 16.94 15.20
N SER A 132 -11.31 16.88 16.39
CA SER A 132 -12.13 15.77 16.91
C SER A 132 -13.11 15.15 15.89
N ARG A 133 -13.65 15.95 14.97
CA ARG A 133 -14.59 15.49 13.93
C ARG A 133 -13.97 14.65 12.80
N VAL A 134 -12.65 14.46 12.74
CA VAL A 134 -11.96 13.86 11.58
C VAL A 134 -11.45 12.42 11.84
N GLY A 135 -11.40 12.00 13.11
CA GLY A 135 -10.88 10.69 13.52
C GLY A 135 -11.91 9.57 13.40
N LEU A 136 -11.76 8.72 12.39
CA LEU A 136 -12.46 7.43 12.36
C LEU A 136 -11.71 6.48 13.29
N ARG A 137 -12.29 6.17 14.45
CA ARG A 137 -11.76 5.13 15.35
C ARG A 137 -12.12 3.77 14.74
N GLY A 138 -11.10 2.98 14.40
CA GLY A 138 -11.29 1.58 14.05
C GLY A 138 -11.57 0.73 15.31
N PRO A 139 -12.12 -0.48 15.16
CA PRO A 139 -12.24 -1.42 16.27
C PRO A 139 -10.84 -1.72 16.83
N VAL A 140 -10.65 -1.47 18.12
CA VAL A 140 -9.43 -1.81 18.86
C VAL A 140 -9.48 -3.31 19.10
N GLN A 141 -8.51 -4.06 18.57
CA GLN A 141 -8.25 -5.42 19.00
C GLN A 141 -7.18 -5.34 20.08
N ASP A 142 -7.54 -5.71 21.31
CA ASP A 142 -6.56 -5.91 22.38
C ASP A 142 -5.64 -7.05 21.95
N ILE A 143 -4.38 -6.73 21.73
CA ILE A 143 -3.32 -7.71 21.51
C ILE A 143 -2.83 -8.08 22.92
N PRO A 144 -3.02 -9.33 23.39
CA PRO A 144 -2.42 -9.79 24.64
C PRO A 144 -0.89 -9.71 24.53
N GLU A 145 -0.24 -9.27 25.61
CA GLU A 145 1.23 -9.23 25.75
C GLU A 145 1.91 -10.59 25.51
#